data_AF-A0A9W3J5W7-F1
#
_entry.id   AF-A0A9W3J5W7-F1
#
_cell.length_a   1.000
_cell.length_b   1.000
_cell.length_c   1.000
_cell.angle_alpha   90.00
_cell.angle_beta   90.00
_cell.angle_gamma   90.00
#
_symmetry.space_group_name_H-M   'P 1'
#
loop_
_entity.id
_entity.type
_entity.pdbx_description
1 polymer ?
#
loop_
_entity_poly.entity_id
_entity_poly.type
_entity_poly.pdbx_seq_one_letter_code
_entity_poly.pdbx_strand_id
1 'polypeptide(L)'
;MSPEEFELNAIIDERTNVFNMGAMAFSLLGGEKDRSFIKWEASKELYEVAYRAVNENRAERYASVTEFYDSWLNAANAERI
;
A
#
# COMPACT_ATOMS: atom_id res chain seq x y z
N MET A 1 -9.28 -1.57 -5.57
CA MET A 1 -10.33 -1.95 -4.63
C MET A 1 -9.81 -3.08 -3.78
N SER A 2 -9.93 -2.90 -2.48
CA SER A 2 -9.60 -3.87 -1.44
C SER A 2 -10.52 -5.10 -1.50
N PRO A 3 -10.07 -6.27 -1.03
CA PRO A 3 -10.90 -7.48 -1.04
C PRO A 3 -12.25 -7.29 -0.33
N GLU A 4 -12.25 -6.60 0.81
CA GLU A 4 -13.46 -6.37 1.60
C GLU A 4 -14.53 -5.52 0.89
N GLU A 5 -14.15 -4.69 -0.10
CA GLU A 5 -15.12 -3.92 -0.91
C GLU A 5 -15.99 -4.80 -1.82
N PHE A 6 -15.63 -6.09 -1.96
CA PHE A 6 -16.41 -7.08 -2.72
C PHE A 6 -17.22 -8.02 -1.83
N GLU A 7 -17.17 -7.86 -0.50
CA GLU A 7 -17.82 -8.74 0.46
C GLU A 7 -19.00 -8.03 1.16
N LEU A 8 -20.19 -8.61 1.05
CA LEU A 8 -21.39 -8.05 1.69
C LEU A 8 -21.25 -8.08 3.21
N ASN A 9 -21.53 -6.94 3.87
CA ASN A 9 -21.38 -6.72 5.32
C ASN A 9 -19.94 -6.75 5.84
N ALA A 10 -18.92 -6.73 4.98
CA ALA A 10 -17.55 -6.56 5.44
C ALA A 10 -17.34 -5.16 6.04
N ILE A 11 -16.43 -5.09 7.01
CA ILE A 11 -16.09 -3.84 7.67
C ILE A 11 -15.26 -2.98 6.71
N ILE A 12 -15.77 -1.80 6.40
CA ILE A 12 -15.07 -0.76 5.66
C ILE A 12 -14.55 0.27 6.66
N ASP A 13 -13.24 0.41 6.73
CA ASP A 13 -12.55 1.33 7.63
C ASP A 13 -11.28 1.89 6.99
N GLU A 14 -10.42 2.54 7.77
CA GLU A 14 -9.18 3.12 7.24
C GLU A 14 -8.26 2.10 6.58
N ARG A 15 -8.29 0.82 6.99
CA ARG A 15 -7.46 -0.24 6.38
C ARG A 15 -7.90 -0.56 4.96
N THR A 16 -9.16 -0.30 4.62
CA THR A 16 -9.69 -0.35 3.25
C THR A 16 -9.06 0.74 2.40
N ASN A 17 -8.98 1.97 2.92
CA ASN A 17 -8.32 3.09 2.24
C ASN A 17 -6.82 2.86 2.08
N VAL A 18 -6.14 2.35 3.11
CA VAL A 18 -4.71 1.99 3.05
C VAL A 18 -4.44 1.02 1.89
N PHE A 19 -5.26 -0.03 1.74
CA PHE A 19 -5.11 -0.95 0.61
C PHE A 19 -5.28 -0.24 -0.74
N ASN A 20 -6.30 0.61 -0.87
CA ASN A 20 -6.56 1.32 -2.11
C ASN A 20 -5.43 2.30 -2.47
N MET A 21 -4.84 2.97 -1.48
CA MET A 21 -3.66 3.83 -1.67
C MET A 21 -2.43 3.02 -2.09
N GLY A 22 -2.18 1.87 -1.46
CA GLY A 22 -1.10 0.97 -1.89
C GLY A 22 -1.31 0.44 -3.31
N ALA A 23 -2.55 0.08 -3.67
CA ALA A 23 -2.88 -0.36 -5.02
C ALA A 23 -2.68 0.77 -6.04
N MET A 24 -3.05 2.00 -5.68
CA MET A 24 -2.78 3.19 -6.50
C MET A 24 -1.27 3.44 -6.68
N ALA A 25 -0.46 3.23 -5.64
CA ALA A 25 0.99 3.31 -5.77
C ALA A 25 1.54 2.32 -6.80
N PHE A 26 1.06 1.06 -6.80
CA PHE A 26 1.43 0.09 -7.84
C PHE A 26 0.90 0.45 -9.23
N SER A 27 -0.22 1.16 -9.33
CA SER A 27 -0.70 1.67 -10.62
C SER A 27 0.11 2.84 -11.16
N LEU A 28 0.71 3.64 -10.28
CA LEU A 28 1.49 4.83 -10.67
C LEU A 28 2.97 4.54 -10.85
N LEU A 29 3.53 3.61 -10.07
CA LEU A 29 4.97 3.37 -9.93
C LEU A 29 5.35 1.89 -10.16
N GLY A 30 4.45 1.09 -10.72
CA GLY A 30 4.62 -0.35 -10.81
C GLY A 30 3.79 -1.04 -11.89
N GLY A 31 3.68 -2.37 -11.78
CA GLY A 31 2.94 -3.22 -12.71
C GLY A 31 1.43 -3.32 -12.47
N GLU A 32 0.82 -2.31 -11.82
CA GLU A 32 -0.59 -2.30 -11.40
C GLU A 32 -0.98 -3.53 -10.55
N LYS A 33 -1.65 -4.52 -11.16
CA LYS A 33 -2.04 -5.77 -10.51
C LYS A 33 -0.85 -6.73 -10.34
N ASP A 34 0.17 -6.59 -11.19
CA ASP A 34 1.44 -7.28 -11.00
C ASP A 34 2.31 -6.46 -10.03
N ARG A 35 2.20 -6.83 -8.76
CA ARG A 35 2.86 -6.17 -7.63
C ARG A 35 4.28 -6.71 -7.40
N SER A 36 4.90 -7.32 -8.40
CA SER A 36 6.28 -7.81 -8.29
C SER A 36 7.28 -6.65 -8.28
N PHE A 37 8.32 -6.78 -7.46
CA PHE A 37 9.38 -5.77 -7.37
C PHE A 37 10.07 -5.50 -8.71
N ILE A 38 10.12 -6.48 -9.63
CA ILE A 38 10.78 -6.32 -10.93
C ILE A 38 10.11 -5.26 -11.83
N LYS A 39 8.82 -4.97 -11.59
CA LYS A 39 8.08 -3.92 -12.32
C LYS A 39 8.02 -2.60 -11.56
N TRP A 40 8.61 -2.53 -10.37
CA TRP A 40 8.59 -1.34 -9.54
C TRP A 40 9.61 -0.31 -10.01
N GLU A 41 9.22 0.96 -10.06
CA GLU A 41 10.01 2.04 -10.66
C GLU A 41 10.57 3.04 -9.62
N ALA A 42 10.33 2.81 -8.33
CA ALA A 42 10.83 3.65 -7.24
C ALA A 42 11.77 2.88 -6.30
N SER A 43 12.08 3.45 -5.13
CA SER A 43 12.97 2.84 -4.14
C SER A 43 12.44 1.52 -3.59
N LYS A 44 13.35 0.67 -3.09
CA LYS A 44 12.99 -0.58 -2.43
C LYS A 44 12.16 -0.33 -1.16
N GLU A 45 12.48 0.72 -0.43
CA GLU A 45 11.80 1.10 0.80
C GLU A 45 10.35 1.51 0.51
N LEU A 46 10.12 2.26 -0.57
CA LEU A 46 8.77 2.61 -1.02
C LEU A 46 7.99 1.38 -1.52
N TYR A 47 8.67 0.44 -2.17
CA TYR A 47 8.05 -0.84 -2.53
C TYR A 47 7.58 -1.58 -1.28
N GLU A 48 8.40 -1.70 -0.25
CA GLU A 48 8.04 -2.41 0.98
C GLU A 48 6.82 -1.77 1.67
N VAL A 49 6.75 -0.43 1.68
CA VAL A 49 5.58 0.31 2.18
C VAL A 49 4.32 0.00 1.36
N ALA A 50 4.40 0.12 0.03
CA ALA A 50 3.28 -0.15 -0.86
C ALA A 50 2.83 -1.62 -0.76
N TYR A 51 3.77 -2.56 -0.71
CA TYR A 51 3.53 -3.99 -0.64
C TYR A 51 2.84 -4.39 0.67
N ARG A 52 3.24 -3.81 1.81
CA ARG A 52 2.53 -3.99 3.08
C ARG A 52 1.10 -3.45 3.04
N ALA A 53 0.89 -2.27 2.44
CA ALA A 53 -0.42 -1.65 2.37
C ALA A 53 -1.44 -2.52 1.62
N VAL A 54 -1.00 -3.27 0.60
CA VAL A 54 -1.86 -4.12 -0.23
C VAL A 54 -1.95 -5.59 0.23
N ASN A 55 -1.56 -5.89 1.47
CA ASN A 55 -1.68 -7.24 2.03
C ASN A 55 -3.15 -7.70 2.05
N GLU A 56 -3.40 -8.94 1.64
CA GLU A 56 -4.74 -9.53 1.67
C GLU A 56 -5.29 -9.62 3.10
N ASN A 57 -4.43 -9.99 4.06
CA ASN A 57 -4.76 -9.92 5.47
C ASN A 57 -4.76 -8.45 5.93
N ARG A 58 -5.96 -7.90 6.10
CA ARG A 58 -6.18 -6.53 6.55
C ARG A 58 -5.53 -6.20 7.90
N ALA A 59 -5.29 -7.17 8.77
CA ALA A 59 -4.58 -6.95 10.05
C ALA A 59 -3.08 -6.63 9.85
N GLU A 60 -2.47 -7.11 8.76
CA GLU A 60 -1.05 -6.89 8.43
C GLU A 60 -0.79 -5.54 7.73
N ARG A 61 -1.86 -4.88 7.27
CA ARG A 61 -1.80 -3.52 6.72
C ARG A 61 -1.50 -2.50 7.84
N TYR A 62 -1.16 -1.26 7.43
CA TYR A 62 -1.13 -0.12 8.35
C TYR A 62 -2.51 0.09 8.97
N ALA A 63 -2.55 0.46 10.26
CA ALA A 63 -3.78 0.57 11.01
C ALA A 63 -4.60 1.82 10.63
N SER A 64 -3.94 2.85 10.10
CA SER A 64 -4.55 4.12 9.69
C SER A 64 -3.90 4.67 8.42
N VAL A 65 -4.59 5.61 7.78
CA VAL A 65 -4.04 6.39 6.65
C VAL A 65 -2.83 7.21 7.08
N THR A 66 -2.83 7.76 8.30
CA THR A 66 -1.70 8.50 8.86
C THR A 66 -0.46 7.63 9.00
N GLU A 67 -0.59 6.41 9.56
CA GLU A 67 0.54 5.49 9.71
C GLU A 67 1.14 5.09 8.34
N PHE A 68 0.30 4.87 7.34
CA PHE A 68 0.75 4.62 5.96
C PHE A 68 1.50 5.84 5.39
N TYR A 69 0.95 7.04 5.56
CA TYR A 69 1.55 8.29 5.08
C TYR A 69 2.90 8.57 5.72
N ASP A 70 3.01 8.43 7.04
CA ASP A 70 4.26 8.65 7.77
C ASP A 70 5.33 7.65 7.34
N SER A 71 4.94 6.37 7.15
CA SER A 71 5.84 5.33 6.65
C SER A 71 6.32 5.65 5.23
N TRP A 72 5.43 6.14 4.37
CA TRP A 72 5.78 6.58 3.02
C TRP A 72 6.76 7.75 3.02
N LEU A 73 6.50 8.79 3.82
CA LEU A 73 7.40 9.94 3.94
C LEU A 73 8.78 9.54 4.47
N ASN A 74 8.83 8.68 5.48
CA ASN A 74 10.09 8.19 6.02
C ASN A 74 10.89 7.43 4.96
N ALA A 75 10.25 6.53 4.22
CA ALA A 75 10.88 5.80 3.12
C ALA A 75 11.34 6.73 1.98
N ALA A 76 10.53 7.71 1.58
CA ALA A 76 10.87 8.67 0.53
C ALA A 76 12.03 9.61 0.94
N ASN A 77 12.17 9.91 2.23
CA ASN A 77 13.26 10.75 2.72
C ASN A 77 14.53 9.96 3.07
N ALA A 78 14.46 8.64 3.23
CA ALA A 78 15.62 7.80 3.46
C ALA A 78 16.62 7.83 2.29
N GLU A 79 16.16 8.11 1.06
CA GLU A 79 17.03 8.31 -0.11
C GLU A 79 17.73 9.68 -0.17
N ARG A 80 17.40 10.61 0.74
CA ARG A 80 17.91 12.00 0.71
C ARG A 80 19.08 12.24 1.69
N ILE A 81 19.58 11.20 2.35
CA ILE A 81 20.71 11.23 3.30
C ILE A 81 21.86 10.40 2.73
#